data_AF-A0A838F8B0-F1
#
_entry.id   AF-A0A838F8B0-F1
#
_cell.length_a   1.000
_cell.length_b   1.000
_cell.length_c   1.000
_cell.angle_alpha   90.00
_cell.angle_beta   90.00
_cell.angle_gamma   90.00
#
_symmetry.space_group_name_H-M   'P 1'
#
loop_
_entity.id
_entity.type
_entity.pdbx_description
1 polymer ?
#
loop_
_entity_poly.entity_id
_entity_poly.type
_entity_poly.pdbx_seq_one_letter_code
_entity_poly.pdbx_strand_id
1 'polypeptide(L)'
;MKIFRRKNNKNEFLELLPQAIASLTKNIIEPFFGENNDDKYANERPPLRSEIFTKDKLEQYAVTLAKRHVLVYEQSSEQLLKRLAENEKILLEVYALLSDTLKQNNRIAPAAEWLLDNFYLIEEQIYTGKKHLPKGYSKALPRLLKGESADLPRVYDMAVEIISHSDGHVDISNLTGFVNAYQTVSNLKLGELWAIPIMLRLALIENLRRLSILIAEEITNKSLANRWADEMIDVSEKDPKSLVLVIADMARSEPPMVSTFVAEFNRRLLEKGSSLSLPLNWIEQRLSEMGLTTNELIQLDNRNQASTQVSISNCISSFRFLSTTNWKDFVEDTSVVEAILRRDINGIYGKMDFYTRDQYRHVIEKIAMFSKLSERAIAEMVIHAAEENDVVNNDPRLSHVGYYLIGKGYVATARAAHARITVFEKSRRITNTHPLLIYLGGISILTFLLCWLFIEVALKEMLPTGIMLAVCIVALTTTTRLAVSLVNWLTTILVRPRLLPRMDYSRGIPDEAKSMVVIPTLITRVSSIDHLIEGLE
;
A
#
# COMPACT_ATOMS: atom_id res chain seq x y z
N MET A 1 -3.13 -13.85 88.92
CA MET A 1 -4.18 -13.40 87.99
C MET A 1 -3.96 -14.13 86.67
N LYS A 2 -4.97 -14.91 86.29
CA LYS A 2 -5.11 -15.97 85.27
C LYS A 2 -4.21 -15.97 84.00
N ILE A 3 -3.46 -17.08 83.88
CA ILE A 3 -3.36 -18.07 82.76
C ILE A 3 -2.87 -17.59 81.38
N PHE A 4 -1.60 -17.87 81.09
CA PHE A 4 -1.09 -18.15 79.74
C PHE A 4 -1.46 -19.59 79.36
N ARG A 5 -2.26 -19.78 78.31
CA ARG A 5 -2.44 -21.06 77.62
C ARG A 5 -2.05 -20.86 76.15
N ARG A 6 -0.82 -21.27 75.80
CA ARG A 6 -0.42 -21.54 74.41
C ARG A 6 -1.35 -22.66 73.89
N LYS A 7 -2.12 -22.38 72.85
CA LYS A 7 -2.84 -23.38 72.06
C LYS A 7 -2.31 -23.33 70.63
N ASN A 8 -2.14 -24.51 70.05
CA ASN A 8 -1.51 -24.80 68.77
C ASN A 8 -2.08 -23.97 67.60
N ASN A 9 -1.25 -23.10 67.01
CA ASN A 9 -1.49 -22.52 65.67
C ASN A 9 -0.70 -23.22 64.55
N LYS A 10 -0.14 -24.41 64.82
CA LYS A 10 0.56 -25.18 63.79
C LYS A 10 -0.36 -25.91 62.80
N ASN A 11 -1.65 -26.08 63.10
CA ASN A 11 -2.58 -26.78 62.21
C ASN A 11 -3.35 -25.84 61.25
N GLU A 12 -3.64 -24.59 61.63
CA GLU A 12 -4.28 -23.62 60.69
C GLU A 12 -3.33 -23.23 59.55
N PHE A 13 -2.02 -23.10 59.82
CA PHE A 13 -1.04 -22.77 58.79
C PHE A 13 -0.83 -23.92 57.78
N LEU A 14 -1.03 -25.16 58.22
CA LEU A 14 -0.92 -26.37 57.38
C LEU A 14 -2.20 -26.69 56.61
N GLU A 15 -3.38 -26.27 57.09
CA GLU A 15 -4.65 -26.37 56.35
C GLU A 15 -4.82 -25.24 55.31
N LEU A 16 -4.19 -24.08 55.52
CA LEU A 16 -4.18 -22.98 54.55
C LEU A 16 -3.10 -23.14 53.47
N LEU A 17 -2.12 -24.02 53.65
CA LEU A 17 -1.03 -24.23 52.69
C LEU A 17 -1.52 -24.78 51.33
N PRO A 18 -2.45 -25.76 51.25
CA PRO A 18 -3.00 -26.22 49.96
C PRO A 18 -3.85 -25.15 49.27
N GLN A 19 -4.62 -24.34 50.01
CA GLN A 19 -5.47 -23.28 49.43
C GLN A 19 -4.68 -22.02 49.06
N ALA A 20 -3.63 -21.69 49.81
CA ALA A 20 -2.69 -20.62 49.48
C ALA A 20 -1.80 -21.02 48.30
N ILE A 21 -1.35 -22.28 48.20
CA ILE A 21 -0.63 -22.79 47.04
C ILE A 21 -1.56 -22.87 45.82
N ALA A 22 -2.81 -23.33 45.97
CA ALA A 22 -3.79 -23.35 44.88
C ALA A 22 -4.17 -21.95 44.38
N SER A 23 -4.23 -20.93 45.25
CA SER A 23 -4.48 -19.53 44.86
C SER A 23 -3.22 -18.80 44.35
N LEU A 24 -2.02 -19.20 44.78
CA LEU A 24 -0.75 -18.75 44.21
C LEU A 24 -0.47 -19.38 42.85
N THR A 25 -0.82 -20.65 42.62
CA THR A 25 -0.79 -21.25 41.27
C THR A 25 -1.85 -20.65 40.36
N LYS A 26 -3.02 -20.25 40.90
CA LYS A 26 -4.05 -19.57 40.09
C LYS A 26 -3.68 -18.14 39.71
N ASN A 27 -3.08 -17.36 40.62
CA ASN A 27 -2.78 -15.94 40.38
C ASN A 27 -1.37 -15.64 39.81
N ILE A 28 -0.45 -16.62 39.77
CA ILE A 28 0.90 -16.41 39.20
C ILE A 28 1.10 -17.19 37.89
N ILE A 29 0.26 -18.19 37.58
CA ILE A 29 0.41 -19.01 36.36
C ILE A 29 -0.67 -18.68 35.29
N GLU A 30 -1.79 -18.03 35.64
CA GLU A 30 -2.82 -17.67 34.66
C GLU A 30 -2.57 -16.41 33.79
N PRO A 31 -1.72 -15.40 34.10
CA PRO A 31 -1.61 -14.24 33.21
C PRO A 31 -0.64 -14.41 32.03
N PHE A 32 0.01 -15.57 31.85
CA PHE A 32 1.07 -15.69 30.84
C PHE A 32 0.76 -16.62 29.66
N PHE A 33 -0.11 -17.63 29.80
CA PHE A 33 -0.46 -18.54 28.70
C PHE A 33 -1.85 -19.17 28.90
N GLY A 34 -2.89 -18.34 28.93
CA GLY A 34 -4.26 -18.79 29.18
C GLY A 34 -5.38 -17.79 28.86
N GLU A 35 -5.15 -16.77 28.04
CA GLU A 35 -6.29 -16.27 27.25
C GLU A 35 -6.52 -17.30 26.15
N ASN A 36 -7.77 -17.77 26.00
CA ASN A 36 -8.20 -18.55 24.85
C ASN A 36 -7.75 -17.84 23.56
N ASN A 37 -6.58 -18.21 23.01
CA ASN A 37 -6.14 -17.73 21.70
C ASN A 37 -7.14 -18.17 20.62
N ASP A 38 -7.91 -19.23 20.88
CA ASP A 38 -9.07 -19.63 20.09
C ASP A 38 -10.06 -18.47 19.93
N ASP A 39 -10.31 -17.64 20.96
CA ASP A 39 -11.19 -16.47 20.83
C ASP A 39 -10.49 -15.26 20.18
N LYS A 40 -9.15 -15.14 20.31
CA LYS A 40 -8.39 -13.99 19.81
C LYS A 40 -8.37 -13.92 18.29
N TYR A 41 -8.32 -15.08 17.63
CA TYR A 41 -8.28 -15.17 16.16
C TYR A 41 -9.52 -15.85 15.54
N ALA A 42 -10.48 -16.35 16.33
CA ALA A 42 -11.68 -17.05 15.85
C ALA A 42 -12.48 -16.34 14.73
N ASN A 43 -12.46 -15.01 14.70
CA ASN A 43 -13.20 -14.22 13.70
C ASN A 43 -12.36 -13.84 12.48
N GLU A 44 -11.12 -14.33 12.37
CA GLU A 44 -10.22 -13.99 11.28
C GLU A 44 -10.45 -14.86 10.05
N ARG A 45 -10.31 -14.23 8.88
CA ARG A 45 -10.55 -14.91 7.60
C ARG A 45 -9.42 -15.88 7.28
N PRO A 46 -9.71 -17.03 6.64
CA PRO A 46 -8.67 -17.94 6.17
C PRO A 46 -7.77 -17.26 5.14
N PRO A 47 -6.51 -17.74 4.96
CA PRO A 47 -5.61 -17.24 3.93
C PRO A 47 -6.27 -17.16 2.56
N LEU A 48 -5.83 -16.21 1.74
CA LEU A 48 -6.28 -16.07 0.36
C LEU A 48 -5.78 -17.26 -0.46
N ARG A 49 -6.61 -18.31 -0.52
CA ARG A 49 -6.35 -19.55 -1.24
C ARG A 49 -7.61 -19.97 -1.98
N SER A 50 -7.44 -20.28 -3.26
CA SER A 50 -8.49 -20.80 -4.13
C SER A 50 -7.89 -21.80 -5.12
N GLU A 51 -8.69 -22.36 -6.03
CA GLU A 51 -8.17 -23.23 -7.09
C GLU A 51 -7.06 -22.49 -7.87
N ILE A 52 -5.87 -23.09 -7.96
CA ILE A 52 -4.75 -22.48 -8.68
C ILE A 52 -5.06 -22.48 -10.17
N PHE A 53 -5.03 -21.31 -10.78
CA PHE A 53 -5.31 -21.13 -12.21
C PHE A 53 -4.03 -21.06 -13.03
N THR A 54 -4.07 -21.67 -14.22
CA THR A 54 -3.10 -21.37 -15.29
C THR A 54 -3.38 -19.97 -15.84
N LYS A 55 -2.41 -19.38 -16.56
CA LYS A 55 -2.58 -18.07 -17.20
C LYS A 55 -3.89 -17.95 -17.99
N ASP A 56 -4.17 -18.92 -18.85
CA ASP A 56 -5.39 -18.92 -19.69
C ASP A 56 -6.67 -18.97 -18.85
N LYS A 57 -6.70 -19.80 -17.79
CA LYS A 57 -7.83 -19.86 -16.86
C LYS A 57 -8.00 -18.53 -16.12
N LEU A 58 -6.90 -17.91 -15.70
CA LEU A 58 -6.90 -16.64 -14.98
C LEU A 58 -7.43 -15.49 -15.86
N GLU A 59 -7.09 -15.47 -17.15
CA GLU A 59 -7.65 -14.52 -18.12
C GLU A 59 -9.15 -14.73 -18.36
N GLN A 60 -9.61 -15.98 -18.51
CA GLN A 60 -11.05 -16.29 -18.61
C GLN A 60 -11.81 -15.90 -17.34
N TYR A 61 -11.18 -16.11 -16.19
CA TYR A 61 -11.72 -15.70 -14.90
C TYR A 61 -11.83 -14.18 -14.81
N ALA A 62 -10.83 -13.43 -15.27
CA ALA A 62 -10.85 -11.97 -15.30
C ALA A 62 -12.06 -11.40 -16.07
N VAL A 63 -12.41 -12.01 -17.21
CA VAL A 63 -13.61 -11.67 -18.00
C VAL A 63 -14.89 -11.92 -17.19
N THR A 64 -14.94 -13.05 -16.48
CA THR A 64 -16.09 -13.42 -15.63
C THR A 64 -16.24 -12.48 -14.44
N LEU A 65 -15.13 -12.13 -13.81
CA LEU A 65 -15.06 -11.19 -12.70
C LEU A 65 -15.53 -9.80 -13.13
N ALA A 66 -15.06 -9.30 -14.28
CA ALA A 66 -15.45 -8.01 -14.81
C ALA A 66 -16.96 -7.90 -15.06
N LYS A 67 -17.63 -8.99 -15.48
CA LYS A 67 -19.09 -9.04 -15.66
C LYS A 67 -19.86 -9.00 -14.33
N ARG A 68 -19.26 -9.47 -13.23
CA ARG A 68 -19.87 -9.47 -11.89
C ARG A 68 -19.72 -8.13 -11.18
N HIS A 69 -18.68 -7.36 -11.51
CA HIS A 69 -18.41 -6.08 -10.87
C HIS A 69 -19.48 -5.03 -11.18
N VAL A 70 -20.20 -4.60 -10.13
CA VAL A 70 -21.15 -3.50 -10.19
C VAL A 70 -20.56 -2.31 -9.43
N LEU A 71 -20.41 -1.17 -10.10
CA LEU A 71 -19.60 -0.05 -9.61
C LEU A 71 -20.41 1.08 -9.01
N VAL A 72 -19.85 1.70 -7.97
CA VAL A 72 -20.35 2.91 -7.33
C VAL A 72 -19.23 3.97 -7.30
N TYR A 73 -19.59 5.23 -7.55
CA TYR A 73 -18.64 6.35 -7.66
C TYR A 73 -18.75 7.37 -6.50
N GLU A 74 -19.44 7.03 -5.41
CA GLU A 74 -19.61 7.91 -4.24
C GLU A 74 -18.40 7.89 -3.30
N GLN A 75 -18.16 8.98 -2.56
CA GLN A 75 -17.06 9.12 -1.61
C GLN A 75 -17.25 8.22 -0.37
N SER A 76 -16.18 7.55 0.07
CA SER A 76 -16.20 6.56 1.15
C SER A 76 -15.30 6.88 2.34
N SER A 77 -15.40 6.02 3.35
CA SER A 77 -14.48 5.92 4.50
C SER A 77 -13.15 5.24 4.13
N GLU A 78 -12.08 5.60 4.86
CA GLU A 78 -10.71 5.10 4.62
C GLU A 78 -10.47 3.71 5.25
N GLN A 79 -11.22 2.70 4.79
CA GLN A 79 -11.15 1.34 5.37
C GLN A 79 -9.79 0.66 5.16
N LEU A 80 -9.17 0.79 3.98
CA LEU A 80 -7.90 0.14 3.64
C LEU A 80 -6.73 0.62 4.53
N LEU A 81 -6.70 1.90 4.90
CA LEU A 81 -5.65 2.43 5.80
C LEU A 81 -5.83 1.92 7.22
N LYS A 82 -7.07 1.88 7.71
CA LYS A 82 -7.38 1.29 9.01
C LYS A 82 -6.97 -0.18 9.03
N ARG A 83 -7.32 -0.92 7.98
CA ARG A 83 -6.97 -2.34 7.85
C ARG A 83 -5.46 -2.55 7.78
N LEU A 84 -4.72 -1.72 7.04
CA LEU A 84 -3.26 -1.80 7.00
C LEU A 84 -2.62 -1.63 8.40
N ALA A 85 -3.15 -0.73 9.23
CA ALA A 85 -2.67 -0.55 10.60
C ALA A 85 -2.99 -1.76 11.50
N GLU A 86 -4.18 -2.36 11.35
CA GLU A 86 -4.52 -3.63 12.02
C GLU A 86 -3.60 -4.77 11.57
N ASN A 87 -3.27 -4.82 10.28
CA ASN A 87 -2.39 -5.84 9.70
C ASN A 87 -0.97 -5.75 10.26
N GLU A 88 -0.43 -4.54 10.34
CA GLU A 88 0.88 -4.28 10.95
C GLU A 88 0.93 -4.73 12.41
N LYS A 89 -0.12 -4.41 13.21
CA LYS A 89 -0.18 -4.80 14.62
C LYS A 89 -0.08 -6.31 14.80
N ILE A 90 -0.90 -7.07 14.05
CA ILE A 90 -0.92 -8.54 14.14
C ILE A 90 0.42 -9.14 13.67
N LEU A 91 1.00 -8.62 12.57
CA LEU A 91 2.29 -9.11 12.08
C LEU A 91 3.42 -8.91 13.11
N LEU A 92 3.43 -7.78 13.81
CA LEU A 92 4.38 -7.51 14.90
C LEU A 92 4.17 -8.42 16.12
N GLU A 93 2.90 -8.69 16.48
CA GLU A 93 2.57 -9.63 17.57
C GLU A 93 3.08 -11.05 17.26
N VAL A 94 2.86 -11.54 16.04
CA VAL A 94 3.33 -12.87 15.62
C VAL A 94 4.86 -12.92 15.56
N TYR A 95 5.50 -11.84 15.10
CA TYR A 95 6.97 -11.75 15.11
C TYR A 95 7.56 -11.82 16.52
N ALA A 96 6.94 -11.14 17.49
CA ALA A 96 7.35 -11.22 18.89
C ALA A 96 7.20 -12.65 19.44
N LEU A 97 6.06 -13.30 19.17
CA LEU A 97 5.81 -14.70 19.56
C LEU A 97 6.86 -15.66 18.98
N LEU A 98 7.19 -15.50 17.69
CA LEU A 98 8.21 -16.30 17.00
C LEU A 98 9.61 -16.09 17.59
N SER A 99 9.95 -14.83 17.85
CA SER A 99 11.24 -14.45 18.44
C SER A 99 11.42 -15.05 19.83
N ASP A 100 10.36 -15.06 20.65
CA ASP A 100 10.41 -15.65 21.98
C ASP A 100 10.46 -17.18 21.95
N THR A 101 9.75 -17.81 21.00
CA THR A 101 9.82 -19.26 20.78
C THR A 101 11.23 -19.71 20.40
N LEU A 102 11.92 -18.94 19.55
CA LEU A 102 13.33 -19.20 19.19
C LEU A 102 14.27 -19.07 20.38
N LYS A 103 14.10 -18.06 21.24
CA LYS A 103 14.93 -17.87 22.45
C LYS A 103 14.81 -19.04 23.43
N GLN A 104 13.65 -19.69 23.47
CA GLN A 104 13.40 -20.89 24.30
C GLN A 104 14.00 -22.16 23.70
N ASN A 105 14.76 -22.06 22.59
CA ASN A 105 15.38 -23.19 21.89
C ASN A 105 14.37 -24.23 21.37
N ASN A 106 13.11 -23.81 21.19
CA ASN A 106 12.07 -24.64 20.62
C ASN A 106 12.21 -24.68 19.09
N ARG A 107 11.93 -25.85 18.49
CA ARG A 107 11.93 -26.00 17.03
C ARG A 107 10.75 -25.22 16.44
N ILE A 108 11.06 -24.27 15.56
CA ILE A 108 10.06 -23.57 14.75
C ILE A 108 9.81 -24.31 13.43
N ALA A 109 8.61 -24.16 12.88
CA ALA A 109 8.28 -24.72 11.56
C ALA A 109 9.03 -23.96 10.45
N PRO A 110 9.31 -24.59 9.29
CA PRO A 110 9.99 -23.91 8.18
C PRO A 110 9.28 -22.63 7.68
N ALA A 111 7.95 -22.61 7.72
CA ALA A 111 7.15 -21.43 7.37
C ALA A 111 7.37 -20.25 8.33
N ALA A 112 7.53 -20.55 9.62
CA ALA A 112 7.82 -19.58 10.67
C ALA A 112 9.24 -19.02 10.57
N GLU A 113 10.22 -19.86 10.26
CA GLU A 113 11.61 -19.47 10.01
C GLU A 113 11.70 -18.51 8.82
N TRP A 114 11.05 -18.86 7.71
CA TRP A 114 11.02 -18.02 6.53
C TRP A 114 10.38 -16.65 6.79
N LEU A 115 9.31 -16.60 7.59
CA LEU A 115 8.66 -15.34 7.98
C LEU A 115 9.61 -14.45 8.80
N LEU A 116 10.35 -15.04 9.73
CA LEU A 116 11.28 -14.33 10.62
C LEU A 116 12.49 -13.80 9.85
N ASP A 117 13.10 -14.62 8.99
CA ASP A 117 14.25 -14.24 8.18
C ASP A 117 13.94 -13.07 7.22
N ASN A 118 12.69 -12.99 6.75
CA ASN A 118 12.26 -11.99 5.78
C ASN A 118 11.45 -10.85 6.41
N PHE A 119 11.39 -10.73 7.74
CA PHE A 119 10.52 -9.76 8.40
C PHE A 119 10.86 -8.30 8.04
N TYR A 120 12.14 -8.00 7.83
CA TYR A 120 12.60 -6.66 7.40
C TYR A 120 11.95 -6.21 6.08
N LEU A 121 11.70 -7.15 5.14
CA LEU A 121 11.05 -6.84 3.87
C LEU A 121 9.57 -6.50 4.12
N ILE A 122 8.92 -7.20 5.05
CA ILE A 122 7.51 -6.96 5.39
C ILE A 122 7.34 -5.56 5.97
N GLU A 123 8.21 -5.16 6.90
CA GLU A 123 8.21 -3.81 7.47
C GLU A 123 8.39 -2.73 6.39
N GLU A 124 9.33 -2.96 5.45
CA GLU A 124 9.53 -2.06 4.32
C GLU A 124 8.26 -1.92 3.47
N GLN A 125 7.55 -3.01 3.20
CA GLN A 125 6.30 -2.98 2.44
C GLN A 125 5.18 -2.28 3.20
N ILE A 126 5.05 -2.47 4.50
CA ILE A 126 4.06 -1.75 5.32
C ILE A 126 4.34 -0.24 5.30
N TYR A 127 5.60 0.15 5.49
CA TYR A 127 6.03 1.55 5.44
C TYR A 127 5.73 2.19 4.07
N THR A 128 6.12 1.49 3.00
CA THR A 128 5.89 1.89 1.61
C THR A 128 4.39 1.99 1.31
N GLY A 129 3.60 1.06 1.82
CA GLY A 129 2.14 1.06 1.70
C GLY A 129 1.51 2.29 2.34
N LYS A 130 1.89 2.64 3.57
CA LYS A 130 1.42 3.85 4.26
C LYS A 130 1.83 5.14 3.55
N LYS A 131 3.06 5.19 3.01
CA LYS A 131 3.60 6.36 2.31
C LYS A 131 2.89 6.62 0.98
N HIS A 132 2.65 5.56 0.19
CA HIS A 132 2.05 5.69 -1.15
C HIS A 132 0.54 5.64 -1.19
N LEU A 133 -0.14 5.41 -0.06
CA LEU A 133 -1.58 5.53 0.08
C LEU A 133 -1.95 6.79 0.87
N PRO A 134 -1.80 8.01 0.30
CA PRO A 134 -2.17 9.23 1.00
C PRO A 134 -3.68 9.25 1.27
N LYS A 135 -4.06 9.93 2.36
CA LYS A 135 -5.47 10.12 2.75
C LYS A 135 -6.26 10.66 1.57
N GLY A 136 -7.40 10.03 1.29
CA GLY A 136 -8.26 10.37 0.16
C GLY A 136 -7.94 9.73 -1.19
N TYR A 137 -6.79 9.07 -1.40
CA TYR A 137 -6.48 8.42 -2.68
C TYR A 137 -7.52 7.33 -3.04
N SER A 138 -7.87 6.48 -2.08
CA SER A 138 -8.89 5.44 -2.26
C SER A 138 -10.30 5.99 -2.50
N LYS A 139 -10.58 7.24 -2.12
CA LYS A 139 -11.91 7.87 -2.28
C LYS A 139 -12.22 8.24 -3.74
N ALA A 140 -11.20 8.35 -4.58
CA ALA A 140 -11.36 8.70 -6.00
C ALA A 140 -11.58 7.47 -6.90
N LEU A 141 -11.36 6.26 -6.37
CA LEU A 141 -11.42 5.01 -7.13
C LEU A 141 -12.87 4.44 -7.18
N PRO A 142 -13.28 3.84 -8.31
CA PRO A 142 -14.56 3.13 -8.41
C PRO A 142 -14.63 1.95 -7.44
N ARG A 143 -15.75 1.85 -6.71
CA ARG A 143 -15.95 0.84 -5.66
C ARG A 143 -16.94 -0.23 -6.08
N LEU A 144 -16.87 -1.40 -5.45
CA LEU A 144 -17.83 -2.47 -5.66
C LEU A 144 -19.08 -2.30 -4.79
N LEU A 145 -20.25 -2.47 -5.39
CA LEU A 145 -21.55 -2.42 -4.69
C LEU A 145 -21.83 -3.69 -3.87
N LYS A 146 -21.36 -4.84 -4.35
CA LYS A 146 -21.69 -6.17 -3.81
C LYS A 146 -20.47 -7.08 -3.88
N GLY A 147 -20.47 -8.16 -3.10
CA GLY A 147 -19.40 -9.15 -3.03
C GLY A 147 -18.61 -9.09 -1.72
N GLU A 148 -17.60 -9.93 -1.59
CA GLU A 148 -16.74 -9.99 -0.39
C GLU A 148 -15.91 -8.72 -0.18
N SER A 149 -15.63 -8.02 -1.26
CA SER A 149 -14.95 -6.72 -1.30
C SER A 149 -15.91 -5.54 -1.51
N ALA A 150 -17.18 -5.68 -1.07
CA ALA A 150 -18.12 -4.56 -1.10
C ALA A 150 -17.55 -3.32 -0.38
N ASP A 151 -17.85 -2.14 -0.91
CA ASP A 151 -17.30 -0.83 -0.49
C ASP A 151 -15.79 -0.63 -0.68
N LEU A 152 -15.05 -1.63 -1.16
CA LEU A 152 -13.63 -1.49 -1.52
C LEU A 152 -13.47 -1.15 -3.01
N PRO A 153 -12.33 -0.53 -3.41
CA PRO A 153 -12.02 -0.31 -4.82
C PRO A 153 -11.99 -1.63 -5.60
N ARG A 154 -12.56 -1.66 -6.82
CA ARG A 154 -12.56 -2.89 -7.62
C ARG A 154 -11.16 -3.43 -7.93
N VAL A 155 -10.18 -2.53 -8.03
CA VAL A 155 -8.76 -2.88 -8.22
C VAL A 155 -8.15 -3.59 -7.01
N TYR A 156 -8.70 -3.39 -5.81
CA TYR A 156 -8.34 -4.18 -4.63
C TYR A 156 -8.88 -5.60 -4.74
N ASP A 157 -10.14 -5.75 -5.16
CA ASP A 157 -10.74 -7.06 -5.38
C ASP A 157 -9.99 -7.84 -6.48
N MET A 158 -9.65 -7.19 -7.60
CA MET A 158 -8.78 -7.79 -8.62
C MET A 158 -7.46 -8.30 -8.03
N ALA A 159 -6.83 -7.54 -7.13
CA ALA A 159 -5.60 -7.97 -6.47
C ALA A 159 -5.81 -9.18 -5.57
N VAL A 160 -6.90 -9.19 -4.77
CA VAL A 160 -7.29 -10.32 -3.93
C VAL A 160 -7.52 -11.58 -4.77
N GLU A 161 -8.26 -11.46 -5.86
CA GLU A 161 -8.59 -12.57 -6.75
C GLU A 161 -7.34 -13.16 -7.45
N ILE A 162 -6.45 -12.31 -7.96
CA ILE A 162 -5.17 -12.76 -8.53
C ILE A 162 -4.38 -13.54 -7.49
N ILE A 163 -4.22 -12.99 -6.28
CA ILE A 163 -3.45 -13.61 -5.18
C ILE A 163 -4.07 -14.94 -4.74
N SER A 164 -5.40 -15.02 -4.62
CA SER A 164 -6.11 -16.24 -4.24
C SER A 164 -5.92 -17.37 -5.24
N HIS A 165 -5.96 -17.05 -6.55
CA HIS A 165 -5.82 -18.02 -7.63
C HIS A 165 -4.38 -18.30 -8.07
N SER A 166 -3.40 -17.63 -7.45
CA SER A 166 -1.97 -17.83 -7.70
C SER A 166 -1.16 -18.22 -6.46
N ASP A 167 -1.84 -18.54 -5.35
CA ASP A 167 -1.22 -18.84 -4.03
C ASP A 167 -0.18 -17.78 -3.62
N GLY A 168 -0.53 -16.51 -3.82
CA GLY A 168 0.32 -15.36 -3.52
C GLY A 168 1.45 -15.08 -4.50
N HIS A 169 1.62 -15.88 -5.57
CA HIS A 169 2.64 -15.65 -6.59
C HIS A 169 2.15 -14.65 -7.64
N VAL A 170 2.83 -13.52 -7.80
CA VAL A 170 2.46 -12.48 -8.76
C VAL A 170 3.65 -12.18 -9.67
N ASP A 171 3.40 -12.23 -10.98
CA ASP A 171 4.36 -11.86 -12.01
C ASP A 171 3.72 -10.91 -13.03
N ILE A 172 4.56 -10.23 -13.83
CA ILE A 172 4.11 -9.21 -14.78
C ILE A 172 3.28 -9.79 -15.94
N SER A 173 3.57 -11.02 -16.37
CA SER A 173 2.90 -11.64 -17.53
C SER A 173 1.47 -12.01 -17.17
N ASN A 174 1.27 -12.65 -16.02
CA ASN A 174 -0.04 -13.02 -15.51
C ASN A 174 -0.87 -11.79 -15.13
N LEU A 175 -0.25 -10.79 -14.50
CA LEU A 175 -0.92 -9.53 -14.17
C LEU A 175 -1.40 -8.77 -15.42
N THR A 176 -0.53 -8.66 -16.43
CA THR A 176 -0.85 -7.96 -17.69
C THR A 176 -1.95 -8.70 -18.46
N GLY A 177 -1.86 -10.03 -18.56
CA GLY A 177 -2.90 -10.85 -19.18
C GLY A 177 -4.25 -10.69 -18.49
N PHE A 178 -4.27 -10.77 -17.16
CA PHE A 178 -5.48 -10.58 -16.35
C PHE A 178 -6.13 -9.22 -16.58
N VAL A 179 -5.34 -8.14 -16.51
CA VAL A 179 -5.85 -6.76 -16.66
C VAL A 179 -6.37 -6.53 -18.08
N ASN A 180 -5.67 -7.01 -19.10
CA ASN A 180 -6.13 -6.90 -20.49
C ASN A 180 -7.43 -7.68 -20.71
N ALA A 181 -7.52 -8.91 -20.21
CA ALA A 181 -8.72 -9.73 -20.30
C ALA A 181 -9.91 -9.08 -19.56
N TYR A 182 -9.68 -8.53 -18.36
CA TYR A 182 -10.69 -7.79 -17.61
C TYR A 182 -11.22 -6.57 -18.40
N GLN A 183 -10.30 -5.81 -19.03
CA GLN A 183 -10.62 -4.60 -19.78
C GLN A 183 -11.41 -4.85 -21.07
N THR A 184 -11.49 -6.09 -21.57
CA THR A 184 -12.38 -6.44 -22.69
C THR A 184 -13.86 -6.24 -22.35
N VAL A 185 -14.22 -6.29 -21.06
CA VAL A 185 -15.59 -6.08 -20.57
C VAL A 185 -15.76 -4.69 -19.99
N SER A 186 -14.83 -4.24 -19.14
CA SER A 186 -14.88 -2.91 -18.53
C SER A 186 -13.50 -2.26 -18.50
N ASN A 187 -13.34 -1.15 -19.21
CA ASN A 187 -12.12 -0.35 -19.18
C ASN A 187 -11.81 0.16 -17.76
N LEU A 188 -10.53 0.11 -17.39
CA LEU A 188 -10.01 0.73 -16.18
C LEU A 188 -9.67 2.19 -16.45
N LYS A 189 -9.83 3.04 -15.43
CA LYS A 189 -9.34 4.42 -15.46
C LYS A 189 -7.82 4.46 -15.28
N LEU A 190 -7.17 5.53 -15.73
CA LEU A 190 -5.75 5.77 -15.49
C LEU A 190 -5.40 5.72 -13.99
N GLY A 191 -6.21 6.37 -13.14
CA GLY A 191 -6.03 6.32 -11.69
C GLY A 191 -6.18 4.91 -11.09
N GLU A 192 -6.95 4.02 -11.73
CA GLU A 192 -7.09 2.63 -11.30
C GLU A 192 -5.87 1.79 -11.68
N LEU A 193 -5.32 1.97 -12.90
CA LEU A 193 -4.10 1.31 -13.33
C LEU A 193 -2.92 1.68 -12.43
N TRP A 194 -2.79 2.96 -12.10
CA TRP A 194 -1.79 3.45 -11.15
C TRP A 194 -1.99 2.96 -9.71
N ALA A 195 -3.21 2.52 -9.36
CA ALA A 195 -3.52 1.97 -8.04
C ALA A 195 -3.18 0.47 -7.92
N ILE A 196 -3.07 -0.29 -9.02
CA ILE A 196 -2.76 -1.72 -8.99
C ILE A 196 -1.55 -2.08 -8.11
N PRO A 197 -0.40 -1.38 -8.16
CA PRO A 197 0.78 -1.72 -7.37
C PRO A 197 0.51 -1.63 -5.86
N ILE A 198 -0.19 -0.57 -5.43
CA ILE A 198 -0.52 -0.40 -4.02
C ILE A 198 -1.61 -1.39 -3.59
N MET A 199 -2.56 -1.73 -4.46
CA MET A 199 -3.59 -2.73 -4.15
C MET A 199 -3.02 -4.13 -3.99
N LEU A 200 -2.11 -4.55 -4.88
CA LEU A 200 -1.38 -5.81 -4.74
C LEU A 200 -0.60 -5.86 -3.43
N ARG A 201 0.08 -4.76 -3.08
CA ARG A 201 0.82 -4.66 -1.81
C ARG A 201 -0.11 -4.87 -0.59
N LEU A 202 -1.24 -4.17 -0.57
CA LEU A 202 -2.21 -4.29 0.53
C LEU A 202 -2.80 -5.70 0.63
N ALA A 203 -3.13 -6.31 -0.51
CA ALA A 203 -3.70 -7.65 -0.55
C ALA A 203 -2.68 -8.73 -0.15
N LEU A 204 -1.40 -8.58 -0.54
CA LEU A 204 -0.32 -9.47 -0.07
C LEU A 204 -0.06 -9.32 1.43
N ILE A 205 -0.06 -8.10 1.97
CA ILE A 205 0.07 -7.86 3.43
C ILE A 205 -1.12 -8.49 4.18
N GLU A 206 -2.34 -8.34 3.65
CA GLU A 206 -3.52 -9.01 4.21
C GLU A 206 -3.38 -10.53 4.17
N ASN A 207 -2.92 -11.12 3.06
CA ASN A 207 -2.71 -12.56 2.98
C ASN A 207 -1.65 -13.04 3.98
N LEU A 208 -0.54 -12.30 4.08
CA LEU A 208 0.55 -12.61 4.98
C LEU A 208 0.09 -12.58 6.44
N ARG A 209 -0.71 -11.59 6.83
CA ARG A 209 -1.32 -11.53 8.16
C ARG A 209 -2.13 -12.79 8.47
N ARG A 210 -2.95 -13.26 7.53
CA ARG A 210 -3.75 -14.47 7.69
C ARG A 210 -2.87 -15.72 7.81
N LEU A 211 -1.79 -15.82 7.04
CA LEU A 211 -0.79 -16.88 7.17
C LEU A 211 -0.03 -16.82 8.50
N SER A 212 0.29 -15.62 8.99
CA SER A 212 0.93 -15.41 10.28
C SER A 212 0.04 -15.81 11.46
N ILE A 213 -1.28 -15.59 11.36
CA ILE A 213 -2.24 -16.07 12.35
C ILE A 213 -2.23 -17.60 12.41
N LEU A 214 -2.25 -18.29 11.26
CA LEU A 214 -2.14 -19.75 11.23
C LEU A 214 -0.85 -20.25 11.90
N ILE A 215 0.28 -19.58 11.65
CA ILE A 215 1.55 -19.90 12.32
C ILE A 215 1.44 -19.71 13.84
N ALA A 216 0.78 -18.65 14.30
CA ALA A 216 0.59 -18.41 15.74
C ALA A 216 -0.29 -19.47 16.40
N GLU A 217 -1.34 -19.92 15.72
CA GLU A 217 -2.17 -21.05 16.16
C GLU A 217 -1.36 -22.36 16.19
N GLU A 218 -0.54 -22.63 15.17
CA GLU A 218 0.36 -23.79 15.13
C GLU A 218 1.35 -23.79 16.30
N ILE A 219 1.94 -22.64 16.62
CA ILE A 219 2.86 -22.49 17.77
C ILE A 219 2.14 -22.76 19.09
N THR A 220 0.92 -22.24 19.25
CA THR A 220 0.11 -22.43 20.45
C THR A 220 -0.27 -23.90 20.63
N ASN A 221 -0.68 -24.58 19.55
CA ASN A 221 -1.01 -25.99 19.57
C ASN A 221 0.22 -26.88 19.84
N LYS A 222 1.38 -26.55 19.25
CA LYS A 222 2.65 -27.25 19.52
C LYS A 222 3.13 -27.04 20.95
N SER A 223 3.01 -25.83 21.51
CA SER A 223 3.42 -25.57 22.90
C SER A 223 2.55 -26.32 23.89
N LEU A 224 1.23 -26.42 23.63
CA LEU A 224 0.31 -27.23 24.43
C LEU A 224 0.64 -28.72 24.35
N ALA A 225 0.92 -29.25 23.15
CA ALA A 225 1.35 -30.63 22.95
C ALA A 225 2.66 -30.93 23.69
N ASN A 226 3.65 -30.03 23.60
CA ASN A 226 4.93 -30.16 24.29
C ASN A 226 4.76 -30.14 25.80
N ARG A 227 3.90 -29.26 26.35
CA ARG A 227 3.62 -29.21 27.79
C ARG A 227 3.09 -30.55 28.31
N TRP A 228 2.07 -31.10 27.66
CA TRP A 228 1.50 -32.38 28.07
C TRP A 228 2.48 -33.53 27.88
N ALA A 229 3.24 -33.54 26.79
CA ALA A 229 4.27 -34.55 26.57
C ALA A 229 5.37 -34.48 27.63
N ASP A 230 5.86 -33.29 27.97
CA ASP A 230 6.90 -33.09 29.00
C ASP A 230 6.44 -33.56 30.37
N GLU A 231 5.20 -33.24 30.75
CA GLU A 231 4.60 -33.67 32.01
C GLU A 231 4.46 -35.20 32.07
N MET A 232 4.00 -35.83 30.98
CA MET A 232 3.89 -37.29 30.89
C MET A 232 5.24 -37.99 30.89
N ILE A 233 6.25 -37.42 30.23
CA ILE A 233 7.61 -37.95 30.20
C ILE A 233 8.22 -37.88 31.61
N ASP A 234 8.12 -36.74 32.28
CA ASP A 234 8.67 -36.54 33.62
C ASP A 234 8.02 -37.49 34.64
N VAL A 235 6.69 -37.63 34.59
CA VAL A 235 5.96 -38.56 35.45
C VAL A 235 6.26 -40.01 35.10
N SER A 236 6.38 -40.36 33.81
CA SER A 236 6.77 -41.73 33.41
C SER A 236 8.18 -42.10 33.88
N GLU A 237 9.10 -41.14 34.01
CA GLU A 237 10.46 -41.39 34.49
C GLU A 237 10.54 -41.44 36.03
N LYS A 238 9.74 -40.62 36.74
CA LYS A 238 9.80 -40.49 38.21
C LYS A 238 8.78 -41.35 38.96
N ASP A 239 7.54 -41.41 38.49
CA ASP A 239 6.43 -42.13 39.12
C ASP A 239 5.41 -42.67 38.09
N PRO A 240 5.69 -43.82 37.45
CA PRO A 240 4.85 -44.37 36.39
C PRO A 240 3.38 -44.60 36.79
N LYS A 241 3.09 -44.79 38.09
CA LYS A 241 1.73 -45.03 38.57
C LYS A 241 0.85 -43.78 38.48
N SER A 242 1.47 -42.61 38.58
CA SER A 242 0.78 -41.32 38.49
C SER A 242 0.51 -40.88 37.04
N LEU A 243 1.02 -41.59 36.03
CA LEU A 243 0.78 -41.27 34.61
C LEU A 243 -0.71 -41.26 34.25
N VAL A 244 -1.50 -42.14 34.85
CA VAL A 244 -2.96 -42.19 34.65
C VAL A 244 -3.65 -40.90 35.09
N LEU A 245 -3.14 -40.24 36.14
CA LEU A 245 -3.68 -38.96 36.62
C LEU A 245 -3.43 -37.85 35.60
N VAL A 246 -2.23 -37.78 35.04
CA VAL A 246 -1.87 -36.78 34.01
C VAL A 246 -2.72 -36.97 32.74
N ILE A 247 -2.94 -38.21 32.31
CA ILE A 247 -3.85 -38.49 31.18
C ILE A 247 -5.27 -38.04 31.51
N ALA A 248 -5.75 -38.27 32.73
CA ALA A 248 -7.07 -37.82 33.15
C ALA A 248 -7.18 -36.28 33.23
N ASP A 249 -6.12 -35.59 33.67
CA ASP A 249 -6.04 -34.13 33.69
C ASP A 249 -6.06 -33.55 32.27
N MET A 250 -5.28 -34.12 31.35
CA MET A 250 -5.32 -33.76 29.94
C MET A 250 -6.69 -34.04 29.33
N ALA A 251 -7.29 -35.20 29.62
CA ALA A 251 -8.63 -35.53 29.12
C ALA A 251 -9.69 -34.52 29.58
N ARG A 252 -9.55 -33.98 30.80
CA ARG A 252 -10.43 -32.94 31.37
C ARG A 252 -10.19 -31.56 30.78
N SER A 253 -8.98 -31.26 30.31
CA SER A 253 -8.68 -29.97 29.68
C SER A 253 -9.16 -29.86 28.24
N GLU A 254 -9.70 -30.94 27.67
CA GLU A 254 -10.24 -31.01 26.30
C GLU A 254 -9.30 -30.40 25.25
N PRO A 255 -8.06 -30.91 25.11
CA PRO A 255 -7.11 -30.35 24.16
C PRO A 255 -7.64 -30.44 22.72
N PRO A 256 -7.29 -29.48 21.85
CA PRO A 256 -7.78 -29.44 20.48
C PRO A 256 -7.27 -30.65 19.70
N MET A 257 -8.19 -31.46 19.16
CA MET A 257 -7.87 -32.63 18.32
C MET A 257 -7.57 -32.21 16.87
N VAL A 258 -6.67 -31.23 16.73
CA VAL A 258 -6.21 -30.69 15.45
C VAL A 258 -4.91 -31.36 15.02
N SER A 259 -4.62 -31.34 13.70
CA SER A 259 -3.47 -32.02 13.10
C SER A 259 -2.15 -31.69 13.79
N THR A 260 -1.94 -30.42 14.12
CA THR A 260 -0.70 -29.91 14.71
C THR A 260 -0.47 -30.39 16.14
N PHE A 261 -1.51 -30.41 16.97
CA PHE A 261 -1.41 -30.91 18.34
C PHE A 261 -1.10 -32.41 18.33
N VAL A 262 -1.89 -33.19 17.57
CA VAL A 262 -1.76 -34.65 17.51
C VAL A 262 -0.41 -35.08 16.93
N ALA A 263 0.03 -34.44 15.84
CA ALA A 263 1.30 -34.78 15.21
C ALA A 263 2.49 -34.53 16.15
N GLU A 264 2.51 -33.38 16.84
CA GLU A 264 3.60 -33.04 17.76
C GLU A 264 3.57 -33.90 19.02
N PHE A 265 2.38 -34.12 19.60
CA PHE A 265 2.23 -34.96 20.78
C PHE A 265 2.65 -36.41 20.50
N ASN A 266 2.17 -36.99 19.39
CA ASN A 266 2.54 -38.35 19.00
C ASN A 266 4.05 -38.48 18.74
N ARG A 267 4.65 -37.50 18.04
CA ARG A 267 6.11 -37.46 17.80
C ARG A 267 6.89 -37.48 19.12
N ARG A 268 6.54 -36.62 20.08
CA ARG A 268 7.23 -36.51 21.39
C ARG A 268 7.13 -37.80 22.20
N LEU A 269 5.96 -38.44 22.24
CA LEU A 269 5.78 -39.67 23.00
C LEU A 269 6.47 -40.87 22.36
N LEU A 270 6.44 -40.99 21.02
CA LEU A 270 7.12 -42.06 20.30
C LEU A 270 8.65 -42.03 20.49
N GLU A 271 9.26 -40.84 20.63
CA GLU A 271 10.70 -40.68 20.91
C GLU A 271 11.16 -41.39 22.20
N LYS A 272 10.24 -41.61 23.16
CA LYS A 272 10.53 -42.23 24.47
C LYS A 272 10.14 -43.70 24.56
N GLY A 273 9.44 -44.24 23.56
CA GLY A 273 9.19 -45.68 23.43
C GLY A 273 8.01 -46.22 24.26
N SER A 274 8.13 -47.47 24.71
CA SER A 274 6.99 -48.28 25.21
C SER A 274 6.38 -47.81 26.54
N SER A 275 7.09 -46.99 27.32
CA SER A 275 6.60 -46.47 28.60
C SER A 275 5.44 -45.48 28.46
N LEU A 276 5.25 -44.91 27.26
CA LEU A 276 4.19 -43.93 26.94
C LEU A 276 3.11 -44.50 26.01
N SER A 277 2.94 -45.83 25.99
CA SER A 277 1.89 -46.49 25.20
C SER A 277 0.47 -46.15 25.66
N LEU A 278 0.26 -45.89 26.95
CA LEU A 278 -1.06 -45.60 27.51
C LEU A 278 -1.64 -44.25 27.00
N PRO A 279 -0.91 -43.11 27.06
CA PRO A 279 -1.37 -41.87 26.44
C PRO A 279 -1.57 -41.96 24.93
N LEU A 280 -0.72 -42.72 24.22
CA LEU A 280 -0.85 -42.93 22.78
C LEU A 280 -2.15 -43.65 22.42
N ASN A 281 -2.48 -44.73 23.14
CA ASN A 281 -3.73 -45.44 22.96
C ASN A 281 -4.95 -44.57 23.31
N TRP A 282 -4.83 -43.68 24.30
CA TRP A 282 -5.91 -42.76 24.65
C TRP A 282 -6.21 -41.77 23.52
N ILE A 283 -5.19 -41.18 22.89
CA ILE A 283 -5.39 -40.30 21.73
C ILE A 283 -5.98 -41.09 20.56
N GLU A 284 -5.46 -42.29 20.27
CA GLU A 284 -6.00 -43.11 19.19
C GLU A 284 -7.48 -43.43 19.41
N GLN A 285 -7.88 -43.74 20.65
CA GLN A 285 -9.28 -43.98 21.00
C GLN A 285 -10.14 -42.72 20.80
N ARG A 286 -9.67 -41.55 21.26
CA ARG A 286 -10.38 -40.28 21.07
C ARG A 286 -10.54 -39.91 19.60
N LEU A 287 -9.51 -40.10 18.80
CA LEU A 287 -9.58 -39.87 17.36
C LEU A 287 -10.53 -40.85 16.68
N SER A 288 -10.51 -42.12 17.09
CA SER A 288 -11.45 -43.12 16.59
C SER A 288 -12.91 -42.79 16.92
N GLU A 289 -13.20 -42.17 18.07
CA GLU A 289 -14.54 -41.66 18.40
C GLU A 289 -14.99 -40.55 17.42
N MET A 290 -14.05 -39.80 16.87
CA MET A 290 -14.27 -38.76 15.86
C MET A 290 -14.18 -39.27 14.41
N GLY A 291 -13.89 -40.56 14.21
CA GLY A 291 -13.69 -41.15 12.88
C GLY A 291 -12.39 -40.74 12.19
N LEU A 292 -11.38 -40.33 12.95
CA LEU A 292 -10.06 -39.91 12.47
C LEU A 292 -8.99 -40.90 12.93
N THR A 293 -7.86 -40.95 12.21
CA THR A 293 -6.68 -41.72 12.64
C THR A 293 -5.47 -40.81 12.89
N THR A 294 -4.55 -41.25 13.76
CA THR A 294 -3.31 -40.50 14.04
C THR A 294 -2.47 -40.31 12.76
N ASN A 295 -2.40 -41.32 11.90
CA ASN A 295 -1.64 -41.24 10.65
C ASN A 295 -2.22 -40.21 9.67
N GLU A 296 -3.54 -40.12 9.55
CA GLU A 296 -4.19 -39.10 8.71
C GLU A 296 -3.88 -37.69 9.22
N LEU A 297 -3.92 -37.47 10.53
CA LEU A 297 -3.62 -36.16 11.11
C LEU A 297 -2.14 -35.77 10.97
N ILE A 298 -1.20 -36.72 11.04
CA ILE A 298 0.22 -36.45 10.77
C ILE A 298 0.45 -36.10 9.31
N GLN A 299 -0.18 -36.82 8.37
CA GLN A 299 -0.09 -36.50 6.94
C GLN A 299 -0.70 -35.14 6.64
N LEU A 300 -1.81 -34.81 7.28
CA LEU A 300 -2.48 -33.51 7.16
C LEU A 300 -1.59 -32.37 7.69
N ASP A 301 -0.94 -32.54 8.84
CA ASP A 301 -0.02 -31.54 9.40
C ASP A 301 1.16 -31.27 8.47
N ASN A 302 1.80 -32.33 7.95
CA ASN A 302 2.91 -32.19 7.00
C ASN A 302 2.49 -31.46 5.72
N ARG A 303 1.29 -31.76 5.19
CA ARG A 303 0.75 -31.08 4.01
C ARG A 303 0.45 -29.61 4.29
N ASN A 304 -0.12 -29.29 5.45
CA ASN A 304 -0.41 -27.92 5.86
C ASN A 304 0.87 -27.11 6.04
N GLN A 305 1.88 -27.63 6.73
CA GLN A 305 3.17 -26.97 6.89
C GLN A 305 3.85 -26.69 5.54
N ALA A 306 3.87 -27.68 4.63
CA ALA A 306 4.43 -27.52 3.30
C ALA A 306 3.67 -26.45 2.49
N SER A 307 2.33 -26.46 2.53
CA SER A 307 1.51 -25.47 1.84
C SER A 307 1.71 -24.06 2.40
N THR A 308 1.74 -23.90 3.72
CA THR A 308 1.98 -22.60 4.37
C THR A 308 3.36 -22.06 4.05
N GLN A 309 4.39 -22.91 4.05
CA GLN A 309 5.74 -22.51 3.65
C GLN A 309 5.78 -21.97 2.21
N VAL A 310 5.13 -22.66 1.27
CA VAL A 310 5.07 -22.22 -0.14
C VAL A 310 4.32 -20.90 -0.27
N SER A 311 3.15 -20.75 0.36
CA SER A 311 2.38 -19.50 0.29
C SER A 311 3.16 -18.30 0.84
N ILE A 312 3.89 -18.46 1.95
CA ILE A 312 4.73 -17.38 2.50
C ILE A 312 5.88 -17.07 1.55
N SER A 313 6.57 -18.09 1.03
CA SER A 313 7.64 -17.90 0.06
C SER A 313 7.17 -17.15 -1.19
N ASN A 314 5.98 -17.48 -1.69
CA ASN A 314 5.34 -16.78 -2.81
C ASN A 314 5.01 -15.33 -2.46
N CYS A 315 4.42 -15.05 -1.30
CA CYS A 315 4.16 -13.68 -0.84
C CYS A 315 5.45 -12.85 -0.76
N ILE A 316 6.52 -13.39 -0.19
CA ILE A 316 7.83 -12.73 -0.10
C ILE A 316 8.42 -12.46 -1.50
N SER A 317 8.35 -13.44 -2.40
CA SER A 317 8.80 -13.28 -3.79
C SER A 317 8.00 -12.20 -4.52
N SER A 318 6.68 -12.16 -4.32
CA SER A 318 5.80 -11.14 -4.86
C SER A 318 6.09 -9.75 -4.32
N PHE A 319 6.46 -9.60 -3.04
CA PHE A 319 6.93 -8.31 -2.53
C PHE A 319 8.20 -7.82 -3.24
N ARG A 320 9.17 -8.70 -3.49
CA ARG A 320 10.37 -8.35 -4.28
C ARG A 320 10.01 -7.96 -5.71
N PHE A 321 9.07 -8.67 -6.33
CA PHE A 321 8.49 -8.31 -7.63
C PHE A 321 7.88 -6.90 -7.59
N LEU A 322 7.08 -6.56 -6.58
CA LEU A 322 6.45 -5.23 -6.47
C LEU A 322 7.47 -4.09 -6.36
N SER A 323 8.62 -4.33 -5.71
CA SER A 323 9.70 -3.35 -5.55
C SER A 323 10.57 -3.18 -6.80
N THR A 324 10.73 -4.23 -7.62
CA THR A 324 11.64 -4.24 -8.77
C THR A 324 10.95 -3.92 -10.11
N THR A 325 9.63 -4.08 -10.18
CA THR A 325 8.86 -3.86 -11.42
C THR A 325 8.81 -2.39 -11.82
N ASN A 326 9.06 -2.11 -13.11
CA ASN A 326 8.83 -0.80 -13.69
C ASN A 326 7.33 -0.59 -13.97
N TRP A 327 6.62 -0.04 -12.99
CA TRP A 327 5.18 0.24 -13.10
C TRP A 327 4.82 1.25 -14.20
N LYS A 328 5.78 2.04 -14.66
CA LYS A 328 5.59 2.98 -15.77
C LYS A 328 5.26 2.25 -17.07
N ASP A 329 6.04 1.21 -17.37
CA ASP A 329 5.88 0.40 -18.58
C ASP A 329 4.58 -0.40 -18.51
N PHE A 330 4.28 -0.99 -17.35
CA PHE A 330 3.03 -1.72 -17.11
C PHE A 330 1.78 -0.86 -17.39
N VAL A 331 1.76 0.38 -16.90
CA VAL A 331 0.62 1.30 -17.14
C VAL A 331 0.54 1.69 -18.61
N GLU A 332 1.67 1.89 -19.30
CA GLU A 332 1.69 2.16 -20.74
C GLU A 332 1.14 0.99 -21.56
N ASP A 333 1.54 -0.24 -21.22
CA ASP A 333 1.15 -1.44 -21.96
C ASP A 333 -0.33 -1.81 -21.76
N THR A 334 -0.91 -1.46 -20.61
CA THR A 334 -2.30 -1.82 -20.25
C THR A 334 -3.29 -0.67 -20.45
N SER A 335 -2.83 0.56 -20.66
CA SER A 335 -3.71 1.73 -20.76
C SER A 335 -4.36 1.84 -22.14
N VAL A 336 -5.69 1.79 -22.16
CA VAL A 336 -6.47 2.05 -23.38
C VAL A 336 -6.24 3.49 -23.90
N VAL A 337 -6.04 4.46 -22.99
CA VAL A 337 -5.75 5.86 -23.35
C VAL A 337 -4.38 5.96 -24.02
N GLU A 338 -3.37 5.28 -23.49
CA GLU A 338 -2.03 5.22 -24.09
C GLU A 338 -2.09 4.62 -25.50
N ALA A 339 -2.79 3.49 -25.66
CA ALA A 339 -2.97 2.83 -26.96
C ALA A 339 -3.67 3.72 -28.00
N ILE A 340 -4.56 4.62 -27.57
CA ILE A 340 -5.21 5.59 -28.45
C ILE A 340 -4.25 6.73 -28.81
N LEU A 341 -3.57 7.32 -27.83
CA LEU A 341 -2.64 8.43 -28.07
C LEU A 341 -1.44 8.03 -28.94
N ARG A 342 -1.04 6.75 -28.91
CA ARG A 342 -0.01 6.21 -29.81
C ARG A 342 -0.41 6.18 -31.28
N ARG A 343 -1.69 6.38 -31.61
CA ARG A 343 -2.19 6.52 -32.99
C ARG A 343 -1.95 7.93 -33.57
N ASP A 344 -1.29 8.82 -32.82
CA ASP A 344 -0.86 10.15 -33.28
C ASP A 344 -0.19 10.05 -34.67
N ILE A 345 -0.62 10.91 -35.60
CA ILE A 345 -0.39 10.73 -37.04
C ILE A 345 1.09 10.63 -37.43
N ASN A 346 1.94 11.43 -36.78
CA ASN A 346 3.38 11.48 -37.01
C ASN A 346 4.17 10.54 -36.07
N GLY A 347 3.46 9.77 -35.23
CA GLY A 347 4.06 8.92 -34.20
C GLY A 347 4.94 9.67 -33.20
N ILE A 348 4.79 11.01 -33.09
CA ILE A 348 5.65 11.84 -32.24
C ILE A 348 5.37 11.52 -30.78
N TYR A 349 4.10 11.32 -30.41
CA TYR A 349 3.73 10.93 -29.05
C TYR A 349 4.51 9.71 -28.52
N GLY A 350 4.66 8.67 -29.34
CA GLY A 350 5.39 7.46 -28.97
C GLY A 350 6.90 7.68 -28.76
N LYS A 351 7.47 8.74 -29.35
CA LYS A 351 8.88 9.13 -29.21
C LYS A 351 9.12 10.12 -28.05
N MET A 352 8.07 10.57 -27.36
CA MET A 352 8.20 11.49 -26.21
C MET A 352 8.78 10.78 -24.99
N ASP A 353 9.29 11.54 -24.00
CA ASP A 353 9.66 10.95 -22.72
C ASP A 353 8.41 10.50 -21.93
N PHE A 354 8.61 9.55 -21.00
CA PHE A 354 7.52 9.03 -20.18
C PHE A 354 6.75 10.13 -19.45
N TYR A 355 7.45 11.11 -18.86
CA TYR A 355 6.83 12.16 -18.05
C TYR A 355 5.94 13.10 -18.89
N THR A 356 6.31 13.36 -20.14
CA THR A 356 5.52 14.13 -21.09
C THR A 356 4.27 13.35 -21.50
N ARG A 357 4.42 12.07 -21.84
CA ARG A 357 3.27 11.20 -22.13
C ARG A 357 2.31 11.11 -20.94
N ASP A 358 2.85 10.97 -19.74
CA ASP A 358 2.09 10.91 -18.49
C ASP A 358 1.35 12.20 -18.19
N GLN A 359 2.00 13.36 -18.42
CA GLN A 359 1.34 14.65 -18.32
C GLN A 359 0.12 14.74 -19.26
N TYR A 360 0.22 14.20 -20.47
CA TYR A 360 -0.88 14.20 -21.45
C TYR A 360 -2.03 13.33 -20.95
N ARG A 361 -1.72 12.14 -20.42
CA ARG A 361 -2.71 11.24 -19.80
C ARG A 361 -3.41 11.90 -18.60
N HIS A 362 -2.68 12.59 -17.73
CA HIS A 362 -3.26 13.34 -16.61
C HIS A 362 -4.19 14.49 -17.05
N VAL A 363 -3.90 15.13 -18.19
CA VAL A 363 -4.83 16.13 -18.74
C VAL A 363 -6.15 15.48 -19.16
N ILE A 364 -6.10 14.30 -19.79
CA ILE A 364 -7.30 13.54 -20.17
C ILE A 364 -8.11 13.14 -18.94
N GLU A 365 -7.45 12.56 -17.92
CA GLU A 365 -8.07 12.22 -16.63
C GLU A 365 -8.79 13.43 -16.01
N LYS A 366 -8.12 14.59 -16.03
CA LYS A 366 -8.68 15.83 -15.50
C LYS A 366 -9.92 16.30 -16.28
N ILE A 367 -9.89 16.26 -17.62
CA ILE A 367 -11.06 16.60 -18.44
C ILE A 367 -12.19 15.62 -18.15
N ALA A 368 -11.89 14.32 -18.03
CA ALA A 368 -12.85 13.27 -17.72
C ALA A 368 -13.56 13.52 -16.39
N MET A 369 -12.79 13.86 -15.35
CA MET A 369 -13.29 14.15 -14.00
C MET A 369 -14.34 15.28 -13.96
N PHE A 370 -14.20 16.28 -14.84
CA PHE A 370 -15.14 17.41 -14.92
C PHE A 370 -16.19 17.26 -16.03
N SER A 371 -16.22 16.13 -16.72
CA SER A 371 -17.15 15.81 -17.80
C SER A 371 -18.01 14.59 -17.45
N LYS A 372 -18.98 14.27 -18.32
CA LYS A 372 -19.72 12.99 -18.26
C LYS A 372 -19.09 11.91 -19.16
N LEU A 373 -18.02 12.25 -19.88
CA LEU A 373 -17.36 11.36 -20.83
C LEU A 373 -16.30 10.51 -20.12
N SER A 374 -16.03 9.33 -20.68
CA SER A 374 -14.92 8.48 -20.22
C SER A 374 -13.58 9.01 -20.71
N GLU A 375 -12.50 8.64 -20.02
CA GLU A 375 -11.12 8.97 -20.43
C GLU A 375 -10.83 8.47 -21.85
N ARG A 376 -11.32 7.28 -22.20
CA ARG A 376 -11.25 6.73 -23.56
C ARG A 376 -11.92 7.65 -24.58
N ALA A 377 -13.14 8.12 -24.32
CA ALA A 377 -13.88 8.97 -25.26
C ALA A 377 -13.18 10.32 -25.48
N ILE A 378 -12.55 10.88 -24.45
CA ILE A 378 -11.76 12.11 -24.57
C ILE A 378 -10.48 11.87 -25.37
N ALA A 379 -9.81 10.72 -25.18
CA ALA A 379 -8.64 10.36 -25.97
C ALA A 379 -8.97 10.22 -27.47
N GLU A 380 -10.07 9.55 -27.81
CA GLU A 380 -10.57 9.44 -29.20
C GLU A 380 -10.87 10.84 -29.78
N MET A 381 -11.53 11.70 -29.00
CA MET A 381 -11.83 13.08 -29.44
C MET A 381 -10.57 13.90 -29.74
N VAL A 382 -9.51 13.71 -28.96
CA VAL A 382 -8.23 14.41 -29.16
C VAL A 382 -7.53 13.94 -30.43
N ILE A 383 -7.52 12.64 -30.70
CA ILE A 383 -6.94 12.06 -31.92
C ILE A 383 -7.73 12.53 -33.15
N HIS A 384 -9.06 12.42 -33.13
CA HIS A 384 -9.89 12.88 -34.24
C HIS A 384 -9.72 14.38 -34.52
N ALA A 385 -9.63 15.21 -33.49
CA ALA A 385 -9.38 16.64 -33.70
C ALA A 385 -8.02 16.92 -34.35
N ALA A 386 -7.00 16.11 -34.05
CA ALA A 386 -5.68 16.19 -34.66
C ALA A 386 -5.71 15.71 -36.12
N GLU A 387 -6.38 14.59 -36.40
CA GLU A 387 -6.58 14.05 -37.76
C GLU A 387 -7.35 15.02 -38.67
N GLU A 388 -8.44 15.60 -38.18
CA GLU A 388 -9.24 16.57 -38.95
C GLU A 388 -8.42 17.81 -39.32
N ASN A 389 -7.57 18.30 -38.41
CA ASN A 389 -6.77 19.48 -38.67
C ASN A 389 -5.55 19.20 -39.56
N ASP A 390 -5.04 17.98 -39.58
CA ASP A 390 -3.99 17.58 -40.53
C ASP A 390 -4.49 17.68 -41.99
N VAL A 391 -5.73 17.23 -42.23
CA VAL A 391 -6.36 17.28 -43.55
C VAL A 391 -6.67 18.72 -43.99
N VAL A 392 -7.07 19.59 -43.05
CA VAL A 392 -7.52 20.96 -43.35
C VAL A 392 -6.37 21.96 -43.34
N ASN A 393 -5.41 21.82 -42.45
CA ASN A 393 -4.30 22.73 -42.23
C ASN A 393 -2.98 21.95 -42.23
N ASN A 394 -2.11 22.22 -43.21
CA ASN A 394 -0.78 21.61 -43.30
C ASN A 394 0.22 22.16 -42.26
N ASP A 395 -0.25 22.59 -41.07
CA ASP A 395 0.62 22.99 -39.94
C ASP A 395 0.84 21.76 -39.05
N PRO A 396 2.07 21.19 -39.00
CA PRO A 396 2.39 20.01 -38.22
C PRO A 396 2.07 20.14 -36.72
N ARG A 397 1.95 21.38 -36.22
CA ARG A 397 1.60 21.65 -34.83
C ARG A 397 0.14 21.38 -34.52
N LEU A 398 -0.74 21.56 -35.49
CA LEU A 398 -2.18 21.31 -35.34
C LEU A 398 -2.49 19.82 -35.49
N SER A 399 -1.65 19.06 -36.20
CA SER A 399 -1.79 17.61 -36.38
C SER A 399 -1.33 16.77 -35.19
N HIS A 400 -0.84 17.38 -34.10
CA HIS A 400 -0.28 16.66 -32.95
C HIS A 400 -1.19 16.74 -31.71
N VAL A 401 -1.37 15.61 -31.02
CA VAL A 401 -2.21 15.50 -29.81
C VAL A 401 -1.86 16.49 -28.70
N GLY A 402 -0.58 16.83 -28.54
CA GLY A 402 -0.12 17.79 -27.54
C GLY A 402 -0.75 19.18 -27.67
N TYR A 403 -1.10 19.60 -28.89
CA TYR A 403 -1.78 20.88 -29.13
C TYR A 403 -3.15 20.96 -28.43
N TYR A 404 -3.89 19.85 -28.45
CA TYR A 404 -5.24 19.72 -27.89
C TYR A 404 -5.26 19.37 -26.41
N LEU A 405 -4.12 18.97 -25.83
CA LEU A 405 -4.01 18.63 -24.42
C LEU A 405 -3.34 19.75 -23.61
N ILE A 406 -2.14 20.17 -24.00
CA ILE A 406 -1.37 21.18 -23.25
C ILE A 406 -1.29 22.53 -23.98
N GLY A 407 -1.58 22.54 -25.28
CA GLY A 407 -1.46 23.70 -26.15
C GLY A 407 -2.67 24.62 -26.16
N LYS A 408 -2.80 25.39 -27.25
CA LYS A 408 -3.90 26.34 -27.45
C LYS A 408 -5.24 25.63 -27.69
N GLY A 409 -5.21 24.41 -28.22
CA GLY A 409 -6.38 23.58 -28.52
C GLY A 409 -7.11 23.02 -27.29
N TYR A 410 -6.47 23.01 -26.11
CA TYR A 410 -7.06 22.49 -24.85
C TYR A 410 -8.49 22.96 -24.57
N VAL A 411 -8.80 24.23 -24.86
CA VAL A 411 -10.13 24.77 -24.59
C VAL A 411 -11.18 24.22 -25.53
N ALA A 412 -10.81 24.02 -26.80
CA ALA A 412 -11.71 23.44 -27.78
C ALA A 412 -12.06 22.02 -27.33
N THR A 413 -11.06 21.23 -26.93
CA THR A 413 -11.23 19.89 -26.35
C THR A 413 -12.10 19.90 -25.10
N ALA A 414 -11.80 20.77 -24.13
CA ALA A 414 -12.56 20.84 -22.87
C ALA A 414 -14.02 21.27 -23.09
N ARG A 415 -14.28 22.16 -24.06
CA ARG A 415 -15.64 22.57 -24.43
C ARG A 415 -16.38 21.47 -25.17
N ALA A 416 -15.72 20.79 -26.11
CA ALA A 416 -16.28 19.66 -26.84
C ALA A 416 -16.62 18.49 -25.89
N ALA A 417 -15.83 18.29 -24.84
CA ALA A 417 -16.12 17.34 -23.78
C ALA A 417 -17.20 17.82 -22.77
N HIS A 418 -17.76 19.02 -22.93
CA HIS A 418 -18.67 19.66 -21.97
C HIS A 418 -18.14 19.67 -20.52
N ALA A 419 -16.81 19.80 -20.37
CA ALA A 419 -16.17 19.81 -19.07
C ALA A 419 -16.45 21.12 -18.31
N ARG A 420 -16.74 21.02 -17.02
CA ARG A 420 -16.89 22.20 -16.15
C ARG A 420 -15.53 22.86 -15.91
N ILE A 421 -15.26 23.96 -16.59
CA ILE A 421 -14.04 24.75 -16.37
C ILE A 421 -14.15 25.47 -15.02
N THR A 422 -13.20 25.21 -14.12
CA THR A 422 -13.19 25.84 -12.79
C THR A 422 -12.85 27.33 -12.87
N VAL A 423 -13.40 28.15 -11.95
CA VAL A 423 -13.12 29.60 -11.89
C VAL A 423 -11.62 29.88 -11.73
N PHE A 424 -10.92 29.01 -10.99
CA PHE A 424 -9.47 29.08 -10.80
C PHE A 424 -8.69 28.84 -12.09
N GLU A 425 -9.13 27.92 -12.95
CA GLU A 425 -8.51 27.74 -14.27
C GLU A 425 -8.74 28.94 -15.19
N LYS A 426 -9.92 29.56 -15.10
CA LYS A 426 -10.25 30.77 -15.85
C LYS A 426 -9.35 31.93 -15.43
N SER A 427 -9.15 32.16 -14.13
CA SER A 427 -8.27 33.22 -13.61
C SER A 427 -6.80 32.97 -13.91
N ARG A 428 -6.30 31.74 -13.69
CA ARG A 428 -4.93 31.33 -14.05
C ARG A 428 -4.64 31.49 -15.54
N ARG A 429 -5.68 31.41 -16.38
CA ARG A 429 -5.52 31.60 -17.81
C ARG A 429 -5.39 33.07 -18.16
N ILE A 430 -6.22 33.93 -17.58
CA ILE A 430 -6.10 35.39 -17.74
C ILE A 430 -4.71 35.86 -17.31
N THR A 431 -4.19 35.35 -16.18
CA THR A 431 -2.82 35.66 -15.71
C THR A 431 -1.74 35.28 -16.72
N ASN A 432 -1.89 34.13 -17.39
CA ASN A 432 -0.93 33.69 -18.41
C ASN A 432 -1.10 34.35 -19.78
N THR A 433 -2.25 34.98 -20.05
CA THR A 433 -2.50 35.62 -21.36
C THR A 433 -1.93 37.04 -21.39
N HIS A 434 -1.94 37.72 -20.24
CA HIS A 434 -1.40 39.08 -20.08
C HIS A 434 -0.47 39.18 -18.85
N PRO A 435 0.68 38.47 -18.85
CA PRO A 435 1.56 38.39 -17.69
C PRO A 435 2.12 39.75 -17.27
N LEU A 436 2.52 40.57 -18.24
CA LEU A 436 3.10 41.89 -17.98
C LEU A 436 2.09 42.86 -17.36
N LEU A 437 0.85 42.88 -17.85
CA LEU A 437 -0.19 43.75 -17.30
C LEU A 437 -0.54 43.39 -15.86
N ILE A 438 -0.58 42.10 -15.54
CA ILE A 438 -0.91 41.63 -14.19
C ILE A 438 0.25 41.83 -13.23
N TYR A 439 1.49 41.62 -13.70
CA TYR A 439 2.68 41.87 -12.91
C TYR A 439 2.84 43.37 -12.59
N LEU A 440 2.85 44.23 -13.62
CA LEU A 440 2.97 45.68 -13.44
C LEU A 440 1.75 46.27 -12.73
N GLY A 441 0.54 45.83 -13.08
CA GLY A 441 -0.68 46.28 -12.42
C GLY A 441 -0.73 45.89 -10.95
N GLY A 442 -0.30 44.67 -10.59
CA GLY A 442 -0.18 44.23 -9.21
C GLY A 442 0.80 45.09 -8.41
N ILE A 443 1.97 45.41 -8.99
CA ILE A 443 2.94 46.32 -8.38
C ILE A 443 2.32 47.71 -8.21
N SER A 444 1.76 48.29 -9.27
CA SER A 444 1.18 49.64 -9.23
C SER A 444 0.05 49.77 -8.21
N ILE A 445 -0.88 48.81 -8.15
CA ILE A 445 -1.99 48.81 -7.18
C ILE A 445 -1.45 48.70 -5.75
N LEU A 446 -0.51 47.78 -5.50
CA LEU A 446 0.04 47.57 -4.17
C LEU A 446 0.89 48.76 -3.71
N THR A 447 1.71 49.33 -4.60
CA THR A 447 2.45 50.57 -4.35
C THR A 447 1.50 51.71 -4.03
N PHE A 448 0.42 51.89 -4.81
CA PHE A 448 -0.57 52.92 -4.56
C PHE A 448 -1.27 52.76 -3.20
N LEU A 449 -1.72 51.55 -2.86
CA LEU A 449 -2.39 51.26 -1.58
C LEU A 449 -1.47 51.51 -0.38
N LEU A 450 -0.21 51.07 -0.45
CA LEU A 450 0.76 51.28 0.61
C LEU A 450 1.13 52.76 0.73
N CYS A 451 1.37 53.44 -0.38
CA CYS A 451 1.69 54.86 -0.41
C CYS A 451 0.53 55.71 0.15
N TRP A 452 -0.71 55.37 -0.22
CA TRP A 452 -1.92 55.98 0.33
C TRP A 452 -1.98 55.88 1.85
N LEU A 453 -1.71 54.70 2.41
CA LEU A 453 -1.70 54.47 3.86
C LEU A 453 -0.67 55.37 4.58
N PHE A 454 0.54 55.49 4.04
CA PHE A 454 1.59 56.35 4.61
C PHE A 454 1.24 57.84 4.51
N ILE A 455 0.66 58.27 3.39
CA ILE A 455 0.25 59.66 3.18
C ILE A 455 -0.91 60.04 4.10
N GLU A 456 -1.89 59.15 4.33
CA GLU A 456 -3.00 59.43 5.23
C GLU A 456 -2.54 59.67 6.67
N VAL A 457 -1.52 58.93 7.14
CA VAL A 457 -0.89 59.16 8.44
C VAL A 457 -0.14 60.49 8.45
N ALA A 458 0.63 60.81 7.40
CA ALA A 458 1.38 62.05 7.32
C ALA A 458 0.49 63.31 7.24
N LEU A 459 -0.70 63.20 6.62
CA LEU A 459 -1.67 64.30 6.52
C LEU A 459 -2.31 64.66 7.87
N LYS A 460 -2.37 63.72 8.82
CA LYS A 460 -2.89 63.96 10.18
C LYS A 460 -1.94 64.82 11.03
N GLU A 461 -0.65 64.86 10.70
CA GLU A 461 0.41 65.55 11.44
C GLU A 461 0.63 67.02 11.02
N MET A 462 -0.19 67.59 10.12
CA MET A 462 -0.11 68.98 9.63
C MET A 462 1.31 69.46 9.26
N LEU A 463 2.07 68.62 8.55
CA LEU A 463 3.46 68.90 8.17
C LEU A 463 3.59 70.04 7.15
N PRO A 464 4.70 70.81 7.17
CA PRO A 464 5.02 71.79 6.13
C PRO A 464 5.10 71.16 4.73
N THR A 465 4.68 71.90 3.70
CA THR A 465 4.53 71.41 2.31
C THR A 465 5.81 70.81 1.73
N GLY A 466 6.99 71.37 2.03
CA GLY A 466 8.28 70.85 1.57
C GLY A 466 8.63 69.49 2.20
N ILE A 467 8.31 69.29 3.47
CA ILE A 467 8.54 68.02 4.19
C ILE A 467 7.55 66.96 3.69
N MET A 468 6.29 67.35 3.45
CA MET A 468 5.29 66.46 2.87
C MET A 468 5.70 65.92 1.48
N LEU A 469 6.30 66.78 0.65
CA LEU A 469 6.80 66.38 -0.67
C LEU A 469 7.98 65.40 -0.57
N ALA A 470 8.91 65.61 0.38
CA ALA A 470 9.98 64.67 0.67
C ALA A 470 9.45 63.31 1.19
N VAL A 471 8.46 63.34 2.09
CA VAL A 471 7.80 62.12 2.60
C VAL A 471 7.12 61.35 1.47
N CYS A 472 6.45 62.02 0.53
CA CYS A 472 5.84 61.35 -0.63
C CYS A 472 6.89 60.63 -1.50
N ILE A 473 8.05 61.24 -1.75
CA ILE A 473 9.12 60.63 -2.55
C ILE A 473 9.71 59.41 -1.82
N VAL A 474 9.97 59.53 -0.52
CA VAL A 474 10.50 58.42 0.29
C VAL A 474 9.48 57.30 0.43
N ALA A 475 8.21 57.63 0.64
CA ALA A 475 7.12 56.65 0.71
C ALA A 475 6.97 55.93 -0.63
N LEU A 476 6.96 56.64 -1.77
CA LEU A 476 6.84 56.02 -3.08
C LEU A 476 8.00 55.06 -3.37
N THR A 477 9.24 55.49 -3.13
CA THR A 477 10.43 54.65 -3.39
C THR A 477 10.47 53.41 -2.49
N THR A 478 10.14 53.56 -1.21
CA THR A 478 10.15 52.45 -0.24
C THR A 478 9.00 51.47 -0.49
N THR A 479 7.79 51.97 -0.74
CA THR A 479 6.61 51.13 -1.01
C THR A 479 6.68 50.42 -2.36
N THR A 480 7.32 51.02 -3.38
CA THR A 480 7.58 50.35 -4.66
C THR A 480 8.48 49.13 -4.45
N ARG A 481 9.58 49.25 -3.69
CA ARG A 481 10.46 48.10 -3.41
C ARG A 481 9.73 46.99 -2.65
N LEU A 482 8.92 47.35 -1.65
CA LEU A 482 8.11 46.37 -0.91
C LEU A 482 7.10 45.68 -1.83
N ALA A 483 6.40 46.44 -2.66
CA ALA A 483 5.40 45.92 -3.59
C ALA A 483 6.02 44.96 -4.61
N VAL A 484 7.18 45.30 -5.19
CA VAL A 484 7.92 44.42 -6.10
C VAL A 484 8.31 43.11 -5.39
N SER A 485 8.83 43.19 -4.17
CA SER A 485 9.20 41.99 -3.40
C SER A 485 8.01 41.07 -3.12
N LEU A 486 6.89 41.65 -2.66
CA LEU A 486 5.65 40.91 -2.37
C LEU A 486 5.03 40.30 -3.64
N VAL A 487 4.98 41.05 -4.74
CA VAL A 487 4.48 40.53 -6.02
C VAL A 487 5.39 39.43 -6.55
N ASN A 488 6.71 39.57 -6.47
CA ASN A 488 7.65 38.51 -6.84
C ASN A 488 7.42 37.24 -6.01
N TRP A 489 7.31 37.37 -4.68
CA TRP A 489 7.01 36.25 -3.79
C TRP A 489 5.65 35.60 -4.08
N LEU A 490 4.61 36.41 -4.30
CA LEU A 490 3.29 35.89 -4.66
C LEU A 490 3.32 35.18 -6.03
N THR A 491 4.12 35.69 -6.97
CA THR A 491 4.29 35.11 -8.31
C THR A 491 4.92 33.72 -8.24
N THR A 492 5.92 33.50 -7.37
CA THR A 492 6.55 32.17 -7.22
C THR A 492 5.59 31.13 -6.65
N ILE A 493 4.58 31.55 -5.87
CA ILE A 493 3.54 30.66 -5.32
C ILE A 493 2.43 30.40 -6.35
N LEU A 494 1.99 31.44 -7.07
CA LEU A 494 0.84 31.35 -7.98
C LEU A 494 1.18 30.78 -9.35
N VAL A 495 2.37 31.07 -9.87
CA VAL A 495 2.78 30.67 -11.22
C VAL A 495 3.48 29.31 -11.15
N ARG A 496 2.74 28.24 -11.47
CA ARG A 496 3.34 26.93 -11.67
C ARG A 496 4.19 26.91 -12.95
N PRO A 497 5.44 26.42 -12.90
CA PRO A 497 6.28 26.28 -14.09
C PRO A 497 5.60 25.40 -15.13
N ARG A 498 5.69 25.77 -16.40
CA ARG A 498 5.27 24.92 -17.51
C ARG A 498 6.46 24.07 -17.91
N LEU A 499 6.38 22.77 -17.63
CA LEU A 499 7.33 21.81 -18.16
C LEU A 499 7.19 21.79 -19.68
N LEU A 500 8.31 21.98 -20.37
CA LEU A 500 8.35 21.80 -21.82
C LEU A 500 8.29 20.30 -22.12
N PRO A 501 7.47 19.88 -23.10
CA PRO A 501 7.47 18.51 -23.60
C PRO A 501 8.88 18.08 -24.00
N ARG A 502 9.27 16.89 -23.60
CA ARG A 502 10.58 16.30 -23.86
C ARG A 502 10.44 15.08 -24.75
N MET A 503 11.44 14.86 -25.58
CA MET A 503 11.59 13.65 -26.39
C MET A 503 12.43 12.61 -25.64
N ASP A 504 12.15 11.33 -25.86
CA ASP A 504 12.97 10.25 -25.32
C ASP A 504 14.18 10.00 -26.22
N TYR A 505 15.35 10.45 -25.76
CA TYR A 505 16.65 10.17 -26.40
C TYR A 505 17.53 9.24 -25.56
N SER A 506 16.94 8.45 -24.66
CA SER A 506 17.68 7.49 -23.82
C SER A 506 18.50 6.47 -24.62
N ARG A 507 18.06 6.14 -25.85
CA ARG A 507 18.76 5.23 -26.78
C ARG A 507 19.71 5.93 -27.76
N GLY A 508 19.86 7.25 -27.66
CA GLY A 508 20.70 8.08 -28.53
C GLY A 508 19.93 9.20 -29.23
N ILE A 509 20.67 10.20 -29.70
CA ILE A 509 20.12 11.38 -30.42
C ILE A 509 20.07 11.06 -31.92
N PRO A 510 18.90 11.15 -32.59
CA PRO A 510 18.78 10.91 -34.02
C PRO A 510 19.48 12.00 -34.84
N ASP A 511 19.85 11.69 -36.08
CA ASP A 511 20.57 12.62 -36.96
C ASP A 511 19.85 13.97 -37.15
N GLU A 512 18.52 13.94 -37.23
CA GLU A 512 17.66 15.11 -37.36
C GLU A 512 17.67 16.03 -36.12
N ALA A 513 18.05 15.50 -34.95
CA ALA A 513 18.07 16.24 -33.68
C ALA A 513 19.48 16.58 -33.19
N LYS A 514 20.53 16.19 -33.93
CA LYS A 514 21.92 16.51 -33.59
C LYS A 514 22.09 18.03 -33.50
N SER A 515 22.37 18.50 -32.29
CA SER A 515 22.50 19.92 -31.98
C SER A 515 23.86 20.16 -31.32
N MET A 516 24.62 21.12 -31.84
CA MET A 516 25.83 21.59 -31.18
C MET A 516 25.46 22.72 -30.21
N VAL A 517 25.67 22.51 -28.93
CA VAL A 517 25.48 23.54 -27.91
C VAL A 517 26.80 24.32 -27.79
N VAL A 518 26.77 25.60 -28.16
CA VAL A 518 27.91 26.51 -27.98
C VAL A 518 27.65 27.36 -26.75
N ILE A 519 28.51 27.21 -25.73
CA ILE A 519 28.47 28.03 -24.52
C ILE A 519 29.56 29.09 -24.66
N PRO A 520 29.22 30.35 -24.99
CA PRO A 520 30.20 31.41 -25.09
C PRO A 520 30.65 31.82 -23.69
N THR A 521 31.93 31.62 -23.40
CA THR A 521 32.46 31.82 -22.06
C THR A 521 33.68 32.72 -22.07
N LEU A 522 33.73 33.66 -21.13
CA LEU A 522 34.84 34.60 -20.98
C LEU A 522 35.79 34.10 -19.89
N ILE A 523 36.99 33.67 -20.30
CA ILE A 523 38.01 33.13 -19.40
C ILE A 523 38.72 34.30 -18.73
N THR A 524 38.32 34.62 -17.50
CA THR A 524 38.89 35.73 -16.72
C THR A 524 40.06 35.30 -15.84
N ARG A 525 40.05 34.07 -15.31
CA ARG A 525 41.06 33.50 -14.41
C ARG A 525 41.17 32.00 -14.62
N VAL A 526 42.34 31.43 -14.30
CA VAL A 526 42.59 29.98 -14.41
C VAL A 526 41.64 29.17 -13.53
N SER A 527 41.37 29.62 -12.30
CA SER A 527 40.41 28.97 -11.38
C SER A 527 38.97 28.97 -11.89
N SER A 528 38.61 29.89 -12.80
CA SER A 528 37.29 29.91 -13.42
C SER A 528 37.11 28.78 -14.42
N ILE A 529 38.19 28.19 -14.95
CA ILE A 529 38.12 27.08 -15.89
C ILE A 529 37.54 25.84 -15.21
N ASP A 530 37.96 25.55 -13.97
CA ASP A 530 37.48 24.40 -13.20
C ASP A 530 35.96 24.48 -12.98
N HIS A 531 35.44 25.66 -12.59
CA HIS A 531 34.00 25.89 -12.44
C HIS A 531 33.22 25.81 -13.76
N LEU A 532 33.85 26.15 -14.88
CA LEU A 532 33.22 26.04 -16.19
C LEU A 532 33.17 24.60 -16.68
N ILE A 533 34.16 23.78 -16.34
CA ILE A 533 34.14 22.34 -16.61
C ILE A 533 33.09 21.67 -15.73
N GLU A 534 33.04 22.00 -14.44
CA GLU A 534 32.04 21.47 -13.51
C GLU A 534 30.59 21.83 -13.90
N GLY A 535 30.38 22.99 -14.54
CA GLY A 535 29.07 23.38 -15.07
C GLY A 535 28.69 22.78 -16.42
N LEU A 536 29.60 22.03 -17.07
CA LEU A 536 29.33 21.29 -18.32
C LEU A 536 28.86 19.85 -18.05
N GLU A 537 29.23 19.27 -16.91
CA GLU A 537 28.72 17.98 -16.41
C GLU A 537 27.31 18.14 -15.83
#